data_AF-A0A2T0SI25-F1
#
_entry.id   AF-A0A2T0SI25-F1
#
_cell.length_a   1.000
_cell.length_b   1.000
_cell.length_c   1.000
_cell.angle_alpha   90.00
_cell.angle_beta   90.00
_cell.angle_gamma   90.00
#
_symmetry.space_group_name_H-M   'P 1'
#
loop_
_entity.id
_entity.type
_entity.pdbx_description
1 polymer ?
#
loop_
_entity_poly.entity_id
_entity_poly.type
_entity_poly.pdbx_seq_one_letter_code
_entity_poly.pdbx_strand_id
1 'polypeptide(L)'
;MPDDDRTTGRQPQPGEHASDAGRRRPYPAAYPRGGYGYRTTGRRGAAVPPELLEARPRQFNEFLLPAAVILAGVLIVVAFGLVISRAVRDDDTSAIPPVQPPALGDVPLNPPDQFPIPLPSASGSPSAPPSATASATPSRTTSKPPPRRTQPPQFAGSVTVARTGIPGQVDLSGEGSRDWVHWGQQSTFSLERKDGVFAILEGAPTAPRFRHGFSPQRFAWRGGSPVASSDGTPTGIRTCGDGNGFTLSAPASTSARTLKLYVGALGGRGKLTAKLSTGGPTATGSFENRGNNLATVAFVVTYRAPRNGKINLSWVTDDSFSSDCGGVALEAATLR
;
A
#
# COMPACT_ATOMS: atom_id res chain seq x y z
N MET A 1 40.98 -51.54 9.56
CA MET A 1 42.11 -50.61 9.47
C MET A 1 41.84 -49.53 10.51
N PRO A 2 42.75 -49.37 11.49
CA PRO A 2 42.46 -49.25 12.93
C PRO A 2 42.49 -47.77 13.39
N ASP A 3 41.74 -47.32 14.41
CA ASP A 3 41.62 -47.68 15.84
C ASP A 3 42.73 -47.13 16.76
N ASP A 4 42.26 -46.40 17.77
CA ASP A 4 42.96 -45.80 18.91
C ASP A 4 43.63 -46.85 19.83
N ASP A 5 44.81 -46.53 20.41
CA ASP A 5 45.05 -46.72 21.86
C ASP A 5 46.32 -45.99 22.39
N ARG A 6 46.06 -45.02 23.27
CA ARG A 6 46.61 -44.77 24.62
C ARG A 6 48.08 -45.07 25.05
N THR A 7 48.61 -44.03 25.72
CA THR A 7 49.36 -43.97 27.02
C THR A 7 50.90 -44.11 27.15
N THR A 8 51.51 -42.95 27.49
CA THR A 8 52.39 -42.62 28.65
C THR A 8 53.73 -43.33 28.93
N GLY A 9 54.77 -42.50 29.17
CA GLY A 9 55.93 -42.80 30.04
C GLY A 9 57.12 -41.86 29.73
N ARG A 10 57.29 -40.72 30.42
CA ARG A 10 58.13 -40.46 31.62
C ARG A 10 59.66 -40.36 31.35
N GLN A 11 60.19 -39.18 31.70
CA GLN A 11 61.59 -38.66 31.87
C GLN A 11 62.70 -39.68 32.26
N PRO A 12 64.01 -39.39 32.02
CA PRO A 12 64.73 -38.27 32.67
C PRO A 12 65.80 -37.50 31.86
N GLN A 13 66.08 -36.26 32.31
CA GLN A 13 67.32 -35.46 32.13
C GLN A 13 68.53 -36.17 32.81
N PRO A 14 69.83 -35.71 32.77
CA PRO A 14 70.35 -34.34 32.58
C PRO A 14 71.68 -34.26 31.78
N GLY A 15 72.31 -33.08 31.68
CA GLY A 15 73.73 -33.00 31.34
C GLY A 15 74.20 -31.66 30.81
N GLU A 16 74.78 -30.86 31.69
CA GLU A 16 75.49 -29.61 31.42
C GLU A 16 76.70 -29.81 30.49
N HIS A 17 76.96 -28.82 29.63
CA HIS A 17 78.32 -28.51 29.18
C HIS A 17 78.52 -26.99 29.14
N ALA A 18 79.45 -26.52 29.95
CA ALA A 18 80.07 -25.20 29.90
C ALA A 18 81.59 -25.38 29.73
N SER A 19 82.23 -24.54 28.91
CA SER A 19 83.66 -24.14 28.90
C SER A 19 83.80 -23.01 27.86
N ASP A 20 83.90 -21.72 28.25
CA ASP A 20 85.13 -20.93 28.54
C ASP A 20 85.89 -20.51 27.26
N ALA A 21 86.39 -19.30 26.98
CA ALA A 21 86.73 -18.10 27.75
C ALA A 21 86.81 -16.87 26.81
N GLY A 22 86.71 -15.62 27.31
CA GLY A 22 87.26 -14.47 26.58
C GLY A 22 86.80 -13.04 26.89
N ARG A 23 87.26 -12.49 28.03
CA ARG A 23 87.52 -11.06 28.35
C ARG A 23 86.42 -10.15 28.95
N ARG A 24 86.85 -9.57 30.08
CA ARG A 24 86.22 -8.71 31.12
C ARG A 24 86.09 -7.24 30.66
N ARG A 25 84.93 -6.57 30.87
CA ARG A 25 84.52 -5.59 31.94
C ARG A 25 85.03 -4.13 31.76
N PRO A 26 84.39 -3.07 32.32
CA PRO A 26 83.48 -3.08 33.49
C PRO A 26 82.20 -2.20 33.46
N TYR A 27 81.24 -2.60 34.30
CA TYR A 27 80.19 -1.78 34.92
C TYR A 27 80.67 -1.25 36.29
N PRO A 28 79.94 -0.29 36.89
CA PRO A 28 79.32 -0.57 38.20
C PRO A 28 77.81 -0.20 38.19
N ALA A 29 76.91 -1.09 38.61
CA ALA A 29 76.38 -1.30 39.97
C ALA A 29 75.36 -0.19 40.38
N ALA A 30 74.19 -0.42 40.98
CA ALA A 30 73.67 -1.57 41.71
C ALA A 30 72.11 -1.56 41.74
N TYR A 31 71.54 -2.75 41.88
CA TYR A 31 70.16 -3.09 42.29
C TYR A 31 69.92 -2.75 43.79
N PRO A 32 68.68 -2.69 44.35
CA PRO A 32 67.78 -3.86 44.38
C PRO A 32 66.26 -3.63 44.31
N ARG A 33 65.58 -4.71 43.88
CA ARG A 33 64.18 -5.00 44.20
C ARG A 33 64.09 -5.61 45.60
N GLY A 34 63.00 -5.31 46.30
CA GLY A 34 62.43 -6.22 47.29
C GLY A 34 61.52 -5.53 48.32
N GLY A 35 60.32 -6.08 48.50
CA GLY A 35 59.68 -6.08 49.81
C GLY A 35 58.31 -5.41 49.92
N TYR A 36 57.29 -6.26 50.06
CA TYR A 36 55.93 -5.93 50.46
C TYR A 36 55.86 -5.25 51.84
N GLY A 37 54.93 -4.31 52.00
CA GLY A 37 54.61 -3.72 53.30
C GLY A 37 53.37 -2.84 53.23
N TYR A 38 52.24 -3.37 53.72
CA TYR A 38 51.02 -2.61 54.02
C TYR A 38 51.33 -1.42 54.93
N ARG A 39 51.01 -0.20 54.48
CA ARG A 39 50.74 0.94 55.35
C ARG A 39 49.50 1.67 54.86
N THR A 40 48.42 1.45 55.59
CA THR A 40 47.24 2.30 55.66
C THR A 40 47.63 3.68 56.15
N THR A 41 47.61 4.67 55.26
CA THR A 41 47.57 6.10 55.63
C THR A 41 46.33 6.71 54.97
N GLY A 42 45.47 7.28 55.82
CA GLY A 42 44.17 7.79 55.44
C GLY A 42 44.24 8.94 54.45
N ARG A 43 43.39 8.86 53.43
CA ARG A 43 43.01 9.99 52.57
C ARG A 43 41.50 9.96 52.32
N ARG A 44 40.73 10.31 53.35
CA ARG A 44 39.42 10.98 53.19
C ARG A 44 39.76 12.46 53.08
N GLY A 45 39.26 13.27 52.17
CA GLY A 45 38.26 13.18 51.11
C GLY A 45 38.16 14.64 50.67
N ALA A 46 38.25 14.93 49.37
CA ALA A 46 38.10 16.31 48.92
C ALA A 46 36.68 16.77 49.32
N ALA A 47 36.60 17.75 50.21
CA ALA A 47 35.35 18.40 50.57
C ALA A 47 34.82 19.09 49.32
N VAL A 48 33.72 18.58 48.80
CA VAL A 48 32.93 19.24 47.75
C VAL A 48 32.34 20.51 48.38
N PRO A 49 32.45 21.68 47.73
CA PRO A 49 31.83 22.91 48.23
C PRO A 49 30.30 22.73 48.35
N PRO A 50 29.65 23.31 49.39
CA PRO A 50 28.22 23.09 49.65
C PRO A 50 27.26 23.65 48.58
N GLU A 51 27.77 24.32 47.54
CA GLU A 51 26.96 24.83 46.44
C GLU A 51 26.55 23.77 45.38
N LEU A 52 26.90 22.49 45.57
CA LEU A 52 26.45 21.39 44.69
C LEU A 52 25.38 20.48 45.34
N LEU A 53 24.80 20.88 46.47
CA LEU A 53 23.70 20.17 47.14
C LEU A 53 22.40 20.97 47.19
N GLU A 54 22.14 21.80 46.20
CA GLU A 54 20.77 22.25 45.95
C GLU A 54 19.99 21.15 45.24
N ALA A 55 19.16 20.46 46.01
CA ALA A 55 18.11 19.60 45.53
C ALA A 55 17.17 20.44 44.64
N ARG A 56 17.37 20.33 43.33
CA ARG A 56 16.46 20.84 42.31
C ARG A 56 15.05 20.30 42.64
N PRO A 57 14.04 21.15 42.92
CA PRO A 57 12.70 20.66 43.13
C PRO A 57 12.27 19.93 41.87
N ARG A 58 11.94 18.64 42.00
CA ARG A 58 11.37 17.83 40.93
C ARG A 58 10.13 18.56 40.43
N GLN A 59 10.19 19.06 39.19
CA GLN A 59 9.06 19.69 38.52
C GLN A 59 7.89 18.71 38.46
N PHE A 60 6.86 18.96 39.26
CA PHE A 60 5.54 18.30 39.16
C PHE A 60 4.75 18.67 37.88
N ASN A 61 5.41 19.25 36.87
CA ASN A 61 4.77 19.79 35.66
C ASN A 61 4.73 18.83 34.47
N GLU A 62 5.23 17.59 34.57
CA GLU A 62 5.23 16.66 33.43
C GLU A 62 3.94 15.81 33.29
N PHE A 63 3.07 15.79 34.31
CA PHE A 63 1.76 15.11 34.22
C PHE A 63 0.58 16.06 33.96
N LEU A 64 0.77 17.38 34.09
CA LEU A 64 -0.29 18.36 33.87
C LEU A 64 -0.53 18.66 32.39
N LEU A 65 0.50 18.54 31.54
CA LEU A 65 0.39 18.75 30.09
C LEU A 65 -0.37 17.63 29.35
N PRO A 66 -0.15 16.32 29.59
CA PRO A 66 -0.96 15.29 28.92
C PRO A 66 -2.40 15.24 29.46
N ALA A 67 -2.62 15.48 30.75
CA ALA A 67 -3.96 15.49 31.35
C ALA A 67 -4.81 16.66 30.81
N ALA A 68 -4.22 17.84 30.59
CA ALA A 68 -4.91 18.98 30.00
C ALA A 68 -5.31 18.72 28.53
N VAL A 69 -4.48 18.04 27.74
CA VAL A 69 -4.80 17.69 26.34
C VAL A 69 -5.92 16.64 26.27
N ILE A 70 -5.91 15.65 27.16
CA ILE A 70 -6.99 14.66 27.25
C ILE A 70 -8.30 15.36 27.67
N LEU A 71 -8.25 16.25 28.65
CA LEU A 71 -9.44 16.96 29.15
C LEU A 71 -10.00 17.95 28.11
N ALA A 72 -9.13 18.64 27.36
CA ALA A 72 -9.52 19.47 26.22
C ALA A 72 -10.15 18.64 25.08
N GLY A 73 -9.58 17.47 24.77
CA GLY A 73 -10.15 16.54 23.78
C GLY A 73 -11.53 16.02 24.18
N VAL A 74 -11.71 15.63 25.44
CA VAL A 74 -13.02 15.19 25.97
C VAL A 74 -14.05 16.32 25.93
N LEU A 75 -13.68 17.54 26.29
CA LEU A 75 -14.58 18.69 26.23
C LEU A 75 -15.02 19.03 24.80
N ILE A 76 -14.13 18.91 23.81
CA ILE A 76 -14.48 19.12 22.40
C ILE A 76 -15.48 18.06 21.92
N VAL A 77 -15.27 16.78 22.28
CA VAL A 77 -16.19 15.69 21.91
C VAL A 77 -17.57 15.87 22.56
N VAL A 78 -17.61 16.27 23.84
CA VAL A 78 -18.87 16.55 24.55
C VAL A 78 -19.59 17.76 23.95
N ALA A 79 -18.87 18.83 23.60
CA ALA A 79 -19.44 20.00 22.93
C ALA A 79 -20.00 19.64 21.55
N PHE A 80 -19.27 18.85 20.76
CA PHE A 80 -19.72 18.41 19.43
C PHE A 80 -20.93 17.47 19.54
N GLY A 81 -20.95 16.56 20.52
CA GLY A 81 -22.11 15.71 20.82
C GLY A 81 -23.34 16.51 21.24
N LEU A 82 -23.17 17.59 22.02
CA LEU A 82 -24.27 18.48 22.40
C LEU A 82 -24.79 19.32 21.23
N VAL A 83 -23.92 19.76 20.31
CA VAL A 83 -24.33 20.48 19.10
C VAL A 83 -25.11 19.56 18.15
N ILE A 84 -24.64 18.33 17.93
CA ILE A 84 -25.36 17.34 17.13
C ILE A 84 -26.69 16.96 17.79
N SER A 85 -26.72 16.76 19.10
CA SER A 85 -27.96 16.45 19.82
C SER A 85 -28.96 17.60 19.83
N ARG A 86 -28.52 18.87 19.70
CA ARG A 86 -29.40 20.02 19.51
C ARG A 86 -29.90 20.12 18.07
N ALA A 87 -29.02 19.93 17.09
CA ALA A 87 -29.39 19.91 15.67
C ALA A 87 -30.39 18.80 15.33
N VAL A 88 -30.29 17.62 15.95
CA VAL A 88 -31.23 16.51 15.76
C VAL A 88 -32.58 16.75 16.44
N ARG A 89 -32.64 17.63 17.45
CA ARG A 89 -33.93 18.02 18.09
C ARG A 89 -34.66 19.12 17.34
N ASP A 90 -33.97 19.87 16.49
CA ASP A 90 -34.55 20.96 15.70
C ASP A 90 -35.06 20.52 14.31
N ASP A 91 -34.78 19.27 13.89
CA ASP A 91 -35.09 18.78 12.54
C ASP A 91 -36.20 17.70 12.52
N ASP A 92 -37.24 17.89 13.31
CA ASP A 92 -38.39 16.98 13.40
C ASP A 92 -39.69 17.66 12.92
N THR A 93 -39.73 18.12 11.66
CA THR A 93 -40.98 18.18 10.86
C THR A 93 -40.69 18.37 9.36
N SER A 94 -40.39 17.28 8.65
CA SER A 94 -40.67 17.18 7.21
C SER A 94 -40.82 15.70 6.84
N ALA A 95 -42.07 15.23 6.90
CA ALA A 95 -42.44 13.88 6.47
C ALA A 95 -42.23 13.72 4.96
N ILE A 96 -41.43 12.71 4.58
CA ILE A 96 -41.27 12.26 3.19
C ILE A 96 -42.49 11.37 2.85
N PRO A 97 -43.27 11.64 1.78
CA PRO A 97 -44.37 10.76 1.39
C PRO A 97 -43.84 9.47 0.71
N PRO A 98 -44.50 8.31 0.88
CA PRO A 98 -44.03 7.06 0.29
C PRO A 98 -44.26 7.00 -1.23
N VAL A 99 -43.27 6.43 -1.93
CA VAL A 99 -43.23 6.20 -3.38
C VAL A 99 -44.28 5.16 -3.79
N GLN A 100 -45.20 5.53 -4.69
CA GLN A 100 -46.15 4.60 -5.32
C GLN A 100 -45.52 3.92 -6.57
N PRO A 101 -45.76 2.62 -6.81
CA PRO A 101 -45.36 1.95 -8.05
C PRO A 101 -46.30 2.28 -9.24
N PRO A 102 -45.83 2.26 -10.50
CA PRO A 102 -46.63 2.63 -11.66
C PRO A 102 -47.72 1.60 -11.99
N ALA A 103 -48.93 2.09 -12.24
CA ALA A 103 -50.10 1.32 -12.64
C ALA A 103 -49.97 0.77 -14.07
N LEU A 104 -50.22 -0.53 -14.23
CA LEU A 104 -50.37 -1.24 -15.50
C LEU A 104 -51.82 -1.01 -15.99
N GLY A 105 -51.99 -0.38 -17.15
CA GLY A 105 -53.31 -0.13 -17.75
C GLY A 105 -53.80 -1.30 -18.60
N ASP A 106 -54.99 -1.79 -18.29
CA ASP A 106 -55.72 -2.84 -19.00
C ASP A 106 -56.14 -2.41 -20.42
N VAL A 107 -55.94 -3.29 -21.40
CA VAL A 107 -56.49 -3.16 -22.77
C VAL A 107 -57.61 -4.19 -22.95
N PRO A 108 -58.86 -3.80 -23.29
CA PRO A 108 -59.94 -4.76 -23.49
C PRO A 108 -59.86 -5.47 -24.85
N LEU A 109 -60.13 -6.78 -24.82
CA LEU A 109 -60.47 -7.62 -25.97
C LEU A 109 -61.94 -7.34 -26.36
N ASN A 110 -62.20 -6.98 -27.64
CA ASN A 110 -63.30 -7.44 -28.52
C ASN A 110 -63.75 -6.36 -29.55
N PRO A 111 -63.82 -6.65 -30.87
CA PRO A 111 -64.43 -5.76 -31.87
C PRO A 111 -65.83 -6.24 -32.32
N PRO A 112 -66.79 -5.35 -32.67
CA PRO A 112 -67.96 -5.72 -33.48
C PRO A 112 -67.90 -5.21 -34.94
N ASP A 113 -68.39 -6.08 -35.82
CA ASP A 113 -69.18 -5.88 -37.05
C ASP A 113 -68.59 -5.26 -38.36
N GLN A 114 -68.26 -6.19 -39.27
CA GLN A 114 -68.59 -6.38 -40.71
C GLN A 114 -69.16 -5.19 -41.54
N PHE A 115 -68.72 -4.91 -42.78
CA PHE A 115 -69.08 -5.55 -44.08
C PHE A 115 -68.37 -4.79 -45.28
N PRO A 116 -68.45 -5.16 -46.60
CA PRO A 116 -67.66 -6.20 -47.33
C PRO A 116 -67.12 -5.75 -48.75
N ILE A 117 -66.58 -6.72 -49.54
CA ILE A 117 -66.47 -6.82 -51.04
C ILE A 117 -65.11 -6.38 -51.71
N PRO A 118 -64.59 -7.02 -52.80
CA PRO A 118 -64.72 -8.39 -53.36
C PRO A 118 -63.36 -9.12 -53.64
N LEU A 119 -63.44 -10.44 -53.75
CA LEU A 119 -62.47 -11.32 -54.43
C LEU A 119 -62.79 -11.44 -55.93
N PRO A 120 -61.81 -11.84 -56.75
CA PRO A 120 -62.07 -12.75 -57.87
C PRO A 120 -61.48 -14.15 -57.61
N SER A 121 -62.31 -15.15 -57.87
CA SER A 121 -61.98 -16.58 -57.93
C SER A 121 -61.55 -17.00 -59.34
N ALA A 122 -60.66 -17.99 -59.42
CA ALA A 122 -60.66 -19.10 -60.39
C ALA A 122 -59.57 -20.09 -59.92
N SER A 123 -59.88 -21.24 -59.34
CA SER A 123 -60.45 -22.48 -59.91
C SER A 123 -59.44 -23.31 -60.71
N GLY A 124 -59.23 -24.56 -60.29
CA GLY A 124 -58.46 -25.58 -61.02
C GLY A 124 -57.92 -26.73 -60.14
N SER A 125 -58.75 -27.71 -59.82
CA SER A 125 -58.38 -29.08 -59.39
C SER A 125 -58.71 -30.03 -60.56
N PRO A 126 -58.00 -31.17 -60.82
CA PRO A 126 -58.27 -32.41 -60.05
C PRO A 126 -57.11 -33.45 -59.93
N SER A 127 -57.37 -34.49 -59.14
CA SER A 127 -56.74 -35.83 -58.97
C SER A 127 -56.29 -36.52 -60.29
N ALA A 128 -55.42 -37.55 -60.43
CA ALA A 128 -54.95 -38.69 -59.61
C ALA A 128 -53.67 -39.34 -60.28
N PRO A 129 -53.01 -40.39 -59.71
CA PRO A 129 -51.76 -41.04 -60.22
C PRO A 129 -52.06 -42.27 -61.15
N PRO A 130 -51.12 -42.92 -61.90
CA PRO A 130 -50.00 -43.74 -61.36
C PRO A 130 -48.68 -43.86 -62.20
N SER A 131 -47.66 -44.43 -61.53
CA SER A 131 -46.52 -45.23 -62.02
C SER A 131 -45.58 -44.71 -63.11
N ALA A 132 -44.33 -44.40 -62.72
CA ALA A 132 -43.14 -44.80 -63.47
C ALA A 132 -41.91 -44.93 -62.56
N THR A 133 -41.33 -46.12 -62.59
CA THR A 133 -40.05 -46.53 -62.02
C THR A 133 -38.90 -45.66 -62.52
N ALA A 134 -38.11 -45.07 -61.62
CA ALA A 134 -36.73 -44.70 -61.90
C ALA A 134 -35.92 -44.63 -60.60
N SER A 135 -34.97 -45.56 -60.48
CA SER A 135 -33.86 -45.49 -59.54
C SER A 135 -33.15 -44.14 -59.65
N ALA A 136 -33.10 -43.38 -58.58
CA ALA A 136 -32.10 -42.34 -58.37
C ALA A 136 -31.67 -42.37 -56.91
N THR A 137 -30.46 -42.84 -56.70
CA THR A 137 -29.65 -42.79 -55.48
C THR A 137 -29.85 -41.48 -54.71
N PRO A 138 -30.07 -41.48 -53.38
CA PRO A 138 -30.01 -40.25 -52.61
C PRO A 138 -28.56 -39.77 -52.58
N SER A 139 -28.24 -38.76 -53.40
CA SER A 139 -27.03 -37.96 -53.23
C SER A 139 -27.17 -37.23 -51.90
N ARG A 140 -26.60 -37.82 -50.84
CA ARG A 140 -26.29 -37.17 -49.58
C ARG A 140 -25.43 -35.95 -49.89
N THR A 141 -26.05 -34.79 -50.06
CA THR A 141 -25.38 -33.51 -50.03
C THR A 141 -24.86 -33.35 -48.61
N THR A 142 -23.59 -33.70 -48.41
CA THR A 142 -22.83 -33.24 -47.27
C THR A 142 -22.65 -31.74 -47.46
N SER A 143 -23.65 -30.94 -47.05
CA SER A 143 -23.47 -29.52 -46.88
C SER A 143 -22.38 -29.35 -45.82
N LYS A 144 -21.18 -28.97 -46.27
CA LYS A 144 -20.07 -28.58 -45.39
C LYS A 144 -20.61 -27.58 -44.36
N PRO A 145 -20.46 -27.82 -43.05
CA PRO A 145 -20.89 -26.87 -42.03
C PRO A 145 -20.29 -25.50 -42.35
N PRO A 146 -21.07 -24.40 -42.25
CA PRO A 146 -20.52 -23.07 -42.49
C PRO A 146 -19.29 -22.88 -41.61
N PRO A 147 -18.19 -22.28 -42.13
CA PRO A 147 -17.00 -22.08 -41.34
C PRO A 147 -17.41 -21.30 -40.08
N ARG A 148 -17.14 -21.88 -38.91
CA ARG A 148 -17.38 -21.25 -37.61
C ARG A 148 -16.68 -19.89 -37.65
N ARG A 149 -17.47 -18.81 -37.66
CA ARG A 149 -16.93 -17.45 -37.61
C ARG A 149 -16.19 -17.32 -36.29
N THR A 150 -14.86 -17.43 -36.33
CA THR A 150 -14.02 -17.22 -35.16
C THR A 150 -14.11 -15.74 -34.84
N GLN A 151 -14.86 -15.40 -33.79
CA GLN A 151 -14.92 -14.03 -33.31
C GLN A 151 -13.49 -13.61 -32.94
N PRO A 152 -13.00 -12.45 -33.41
CA PRO A 152 -11.70 -11.94 -33.01
C PRO A 152 -11.62 -11.91 -31.47
N PRO A 153 -10.47 -12.27 -30.86
CA PRO A 153 -10.33 -12.25 -29.42
C PRO A 153 -10.71 -10.87 -28.89
N GLN A 154 -11.73 -10.83 -28.03
CA GLN A 154 -12.19 -9.58 -27.43
C GLN A 154 -11.05 -8.99 -26.60
N PHE A 155 -10.81 -7.68 -26.74
CA PHE A 155 -9.84 -6.99 -25.91
C PHE A 155 -10.18 -7.25 -24.44
N ALA A 156 -9.27 -7.86 -23.69
CA ALA A 156 -9.50 -8.21 -22.29
C ALA A 156 -9.13 -7.06 -21.32
N GLY A 157 -8.63 -5.94 -21.84
CA GLY A 157 -7.99 -4.89 -21.06
C GLY A 157 -6.46 -4.92 -21.17
N SER A 158 -5.82 -3.81 -20.81
CA SER A 158 -4.38 -3.71 -20.66
C SER A 158 -4.04 -3.00 -19.36
N VAL A 159 -2.98 -3.47 -18.71
CA VAL A 159 -2.39 -2.84 -17.53
C VAL A 159 -0.87 -2.99 -17.66
N THR A 160 -0.14 -1.90 -17.51
CA THR A 160 1.32 -1.90 -17.43
C THR A 160 1.76 -1.10 -16.21
N VAL A 161 2.87 -1.52 -15.60
CA VAL A 161 3.47 -0.86 -14.44
C VAL A 161 4.93 -0.57 -14.80
N ALA A 162 5.31 0.70 -14.76
CA ALA A 162 6.70 1.15 -14.91
C ALA A 162 7.16 1.85 -13.62
N ARG A 163 8.46 1.82 -13.34
CA ARG A 163 9.08 2.56 -12.24
C ARG A 163 9.81 3.78 -12.79
N THR A 164 9.75 4.89 -12.06
CA THR A 164 10.50 6.10 -12.38
C THR A 164 10.94 6.83 -11.10
N GLY A 165 11.99 7.64 -11.23
CA GLY A 165 12.44 8.52 -10.16
C GLY A 165 11.42 9.61 -9.85
N ILE A 166 11.56 10.24 -8.67
CA ILE A 166 10.70 11.34 -8.25
C ILE A 166 11.56 12.61 -8.22
N PRO A 167 11.11 13.73 -8.82
CA PRO A 167 11.79 15.02 -8.68
C PRO A 167 11.68 15.55 -7.25
N GLY A 168 12.65 16.36 -6.82
CA GLY A 168 12.72 16.92 -5.45
C GLY A 168 11.43 17.59 -4.96
N GLN A 169 10.67 18.17 -5.89
CA GLN A 169 9.33 18.69 -5.65
C GLN A 169 8.35 18.17 -6.72
N VAL A 170 7.17 17.75 -6.29
CA VAL A 170 6.08 17.24 -7.12
C VAL A 170 4.88 18.17 -6.99
N ASP A 171 4.40 18.71 -8.11
CA ASP A 171 3.12 19.43 -8.17
C ASP A 171 1.98 18.46 -8.49
N LEU A 172 1.22 18.08 -7.46
CA LEU A 172 0.11 17.14 -7.58
C LEU A 172 -1.06 17.72 -8.38
N SER A 173 -1.31 19.02 -8.24
CA SER A 173 -2.35 19.72 -9.00
C SER A 173 -2.04 19.78 -10.50
N GLY A 174 -0.77 20.00 -10.85
CA GLY A 174 -0.31 20.02 -12.24
C GLY A 174 -0.29 18.63 -12.89
N GLU A 175 0.13 17.59 -12.16
CA GLU A 175 0.17 16.23 -12.69
C GLU A 175 -1.21 15.54 -12.74
N GLY A 176 -2.06 15.77 -11.73
CA GLY A 176 -3.34 15.10 -11.51
C GLY A 176 -4.54 15.82 -12.14
N SER A 177 -4.54 15.95 -13.46
CA SER A 177 -5.59 16.70 -14.17
C SER A 177 -7.00 16.14 -13.94
N ARG A 178 -7.15 14.83 -13.68
CA ARG A 178 -8.44 14.23 -13.28
C ARG A 178 -8.60 14.26 -11.77
N ASP A 179 -7.64 13.69 -11.06
CA ASP A 179 -7.67 13.61 -9.60
C ASP A 179 -6.24 13.51 -9.03
N TRP A 180 -6.09 13.91 -7.78
CA TRP A 180 -4.89 13.70 -7.00
C TRP A 180 -5.24 13.57 -5.53
N VAL A 181 -4.38 12.86 -4.80
CA VAL A 181 -4.50 12.66 -3.37
C VAL A 181 -3.12 12.62 -2.73
N HIS A 182 -3.02 13.18 -1.53
CA HIS A 182 -1.87 13.12 -0.65
C HIS A 182 -2.30 12.55 0.70
N TRP A 183 -1.45 11.72 1.30
CA TRP A 183 -1.72 11.10 2.59
C TRP A 183 -0.86 11.72 3.69
N GLY A 184 -1.45 11.92 4.87
CA GLY A 184 -0.66 12.16 6.06
C GLY A 184 -0.21 13.60 6.27
N GLN A 185 -0.85 14.62 5.68
CA GLN A 185 -0.41 16.01 5.89
C GLN A 185 -0.49 16.42 7.35
N GLN A 186 -1.66 16.27 7.98
CA GLN A 186 -1.88 16.75 9.35
C GLN A 186 -1.87 15.62 10.40
N SER A 187 -2.29 14.40 10.03
CA SER A 187 -2.40 13.26 10.94
C SER A 187 -2.29 11.92 10.18
N THR A 188 -2.18 10.80 10.89
CA THR A 188 -2.08 9.43 10.32
C THR A 188 -3.23 9.07 9.38
N PHE A 189 -4.41 9.69 9.54
CA PHE A 189 -5.59 9.44 8.71
C PHE A 189 -6.00 10.66 7.88
N SER A 190 -5.17 11.71 7.87
CA SER A 190 -5.40 12.87 7.01
C SER A 190 -5.22 12.49 5.55
N LEU A 191 -6.12 13.02 4.73
CA LEU A 191 -6.20 12.73 3.32
C LEU A 191 -6.57 13.99 2.57
N GLU A 192 -5.59 14.59 1.92
CA GLU A 192 -5.74 15.81 1.16
C GLU A 192 -6.05 15.43 -0.27
N ARG A 193 -7.19 15.87 -0.77
CA ARG A 193 -7.68 15.50 -2.10
C ARG A 193 -7.95 16.74 -2.90
N LYS A 194 -7.87 16.59 -4.22
CA LYS A 194 -8.40 17.57 -5.16
C LYS A 194 -9.86 17.89 -4.86
N ASP A 195 -10.23 19.15 -4.85
CA ASP A 195 -11.62 19.56 -4.69
C ASP A 195 -12.50 18.99 -5.80
N GLY A 196 -13.72 18.55 -5.43
CA GLY A 196 -14.71 17.99 -6.35
C GLY A 196 -14.86 16.48 -6.26
N VAL A 197 -15.01 15.81 -7.41
CA VAL A 197 -15.28 14.37 -7.46
C VAL A 197 -13.99 13.57 -7.34
N PHE A 198 -13.90 12.78 -6.27
CA PHE A 198 -12.77 11.89 -6.01
C PHE A 198 -12.85 10.63 -6.87
N ALA A 199 -11.76 10.31 -7.55
CA ALA A 199 -11.59 9.12 -8.38
C ALA A 199 -10.63 8.11 -7.72
N ILE A 200 -9.56 8.58 -7.08
CA ILE A 200 -8.61 7.74 -6.37
C ILE A 200 -9.13 7.49 -4.95
N LEU A 201 -9.40 6.22 -4.64
CA LEU A 201 -9.95 5.81 -3.36
C LEU A 201 -8.97 4.89 -2.64
N GLU A 202 -8.67 5.18 -1.39
CA GLU A 202 -8.02 4.25 -0.47
C GLU A 202 -9.03 3.22 0.02
N GLY A 203 -8.59 1.96 0.13
CA GLY A 203 -9.34 0.93 0.84
C GLY A 203 -9.41 1.21 2.34
N ALA A 204 -10.04 0.31 3.10
CA ALA A 204 -10.10 0.42 4.55
C ALA A 204 -8.67 0.45 5.13
N PRO A 205 -8.28 1.49 5.89
CA PRO A 205 -6.97 1.52 6.52
C PRO A 205 -6.78 0.34 7.46
N THR A 206 -5.65 -0.36 7.34
CA THR A 206 -5.26 -1.45 8.23
C THR A 206 -4.24 -0.97 9.25
N ALA A 207 -4.19 -1.64 10.40
CA ALA A 207 -3.13 -1.47 11.39
C ALA A 207 -2.01 -2.50 11.16
N PRO A 208 -0.74 -2.19 11.47
CA PRO A 208 -0.27 -0.92 12.05
C PRO A 208 -0.15 0.19 10.99
N ARG A 209 -0.42 1.44 11.35
CA ARG A 209 -0.34 2.60 10.45
C ARG A 209 0.21 3.81 11.19
N PHE A 210 1.16 4.51 10.56
CA PHE A 210 1.83 5.65 11.17
C PHE A 210 2.02 6.78 10.16
N ARG A 211 1.77 8.01 10.57
CA ARG A 211 2.26 9.19 9.85
C ARG A 211 3.79 9.25 9.93
N HIS A 212 4.43 9.79 8.89
CA HIS A 212 5.83 10.18 8.94
C HIS A 212 6.08 11.53 8.26
N GLY A 213 7.28 12.08 8.45
CA GLY A 213 7.78 13.29 7.78
C GLY A 213 9.15 13.09 7.13
N PHE A 214 9.50 11.84 6.80
CA PHE A 214 10.84 11.44 6.33
C PHE A 214 10.99 11.40 4.81
N SER A 215 9.98 11.87 4.04
CA SER A 215 10.05 11.80 2.58
C SER A 215 11.19 12.68 2.05
N PRO A 216 12.07 12.14 1.19
CA PRO A 216 13.11 12.94 0.56
C PRO A 216 12.53 13.95 -0.45
N GLN A 217 11.28 13.76 -0.88
CA GLN A 217 10.58 14.62 -1.84
C GLN A 217 9.67 15.62 -1.12
N ARG A 218 9.19 16.62 -1.85
CA ARG A 218 8.20 17.59 -1.38
C ARG A 218 6.97 17.54 -2.26
N PHE A 219 5.81 17.29 -1.66
CA PHE A 219 4.53 17.26 -2.37
C PHE A 219 3.80 18.59 -2.22
N ALA A 220 3.54 19.26 -3.33
CA ALA A 220 2.86 20.54 -3.39
C ALA A 220 1.52 20.40 -4.12
N TRP A 221 0.55 21.24 -3.76
CA TRP A 221 -0.76 21.29 -4.42
C TRP A 221 -1.47 22.62 -4.20
N ARG A 222 -2.46 22.86 -5.05
CA ARG A 222 -3.49 23.90 -4.88
C ARG A 222 -4.88 23.29 -5.16
N GLY A 223 -5.93 23.89 -4.61
CA GLY A 223 -7.31 23.43 -4.80
C GLY A 223 -7.58 22.09 -4.11
N GLY A 224 -7.11 21.98 -2.86
CA GLY A 224 -7.26 20.79 -2.03
C GLY A 224 -8.26 20.94 -0.89
N SER A 225 -8.74 19.81 -0.38
CA SER A 225 -9.51 19.73 0.85
C SER A 225 -9.01 18.54 1.70
N PRO A 226 -8.93 18.65 3.04
CA PRO A 226 -9.30 19.81 3.87
C PRO A 226 -8.24 20.94 3.89
N VAL A 227 -7.05 20.71 3.33
CA VAL A 227 -5.99 21.71 3.23
C VAL A 227 -5.94 22.28 1.81
N ALA A 228 -6.33 23.55 1.66
CA ALA A 228 -6.44 24.26 0.38
C ALA A 228 -5.19 24.20 -0.49
N SER A 229 -4.02 24.32 0.13
CA SER A 229 -2.74 24.31 -0.57
C SER A 229 -1.59 23.89 0.34
N SER A 230 -0.54 23.37 -0.27
CA SER A 230 0.76 23.13 0.35
C SER A 230 1.85 23.49 -0.65
N ASP A 231 2.86 24.24 -0.22
CA ASP A 231 4.00 24.59 -1.07
C ASP A 231 5.07 23.47 -1.11
N GLY A 232 4.87 22.37 -0.38
CA GLY A 232 5.79 21.24 -0.39
C GLY A 232 5.91 20.56 0.97
N THR A 233 5.17 19.48 1.18
CA THR A 233 5.24 18.68 2.41
C THR A 233 6.10 17.41 2.24
N PRO A 234 6.89 17.01 3.25
CA PRO A 234 7.67 15.77 3.25
C PRO A 234 6.92 14.57 3.86
N THR A 235 5.61 14.70 4.01
CA THR A 235 4.83 13.78 4.84
C THR A 235 4.24 12.64 4.04
N GLY A 236 3.93 11.56 4.75
CA GLY A 236 3.27 10.39 4.20
C GLY A 236 2.76 9.49 5.31
N ILE A 237 2.31 8.31 4.92
CA ILE A 237 1.89 7.24 5.82
C ILE A 237 2.72 5.99 5.57
N ARG A 238 3.00 5.22 6.61
CA ARG A 238 3.72 3.96 6.53
C ARG A 238 3.07 2.88 7.36
N THR A 239 3.36 1.65 7.00
CA THR A 239 3.03 0.45 7.77
C THR A 239 4.26 -0.45 7.87
N CYS A 240 4.28 -1.31 8.88
CA CYS A 240 5.42 -2.17 9.21
C CYS A 240 5.01 -3.63 9.15
N GLY A 241 5.96 -4.52 8.87
CA GLY A 241 5.77 -5.96 8.90
C GLY A 241 5.21 -6.54 7.60
N ASP A 242 5.49 -7.83 7.41
CA ASP A 242 5.11 -8.58 6.22
C ASP A 242 3.59 -8.68 6.07
N GLY A 243 3.11 -8.64 4.84
CA GLY A 243 1.69 -8.70 4.52
C GLY A 243 0.91 -7.41 4.78
N ASN A 244 1.48 -6.44 5.50
CA ASN A 244 0.86 -5.14 5.71
C ASN A 244 1.10 -4.20 4.52
N GLY A 245 0.15 -3.33 4.22
CA GLY A 245 0.23 -2.46 3.06
C GLY A 245 -0.99 -1.57 2.87
N PHE A 246 -1.12 -1.07 1.64
CA PHE A 246 -2.17 -0.17 1.22
C PHE A 246 -2.91 -0.73 0.02
N THR A 247 -4.21 -0.51 -0.03
CA THR A 247 -5.04 -0.84 -1.20
C THR A 247 -5.67 0.43 -1.74
N LEU A 248 -5.74 0.52 -3.06
CA LEU A 248 -6.24 1.69 -3.77
C LEU A 248 -7.13 1.25 -4.94
N SER A 249 -8.05 2.10 -5.34
CA SER A 249 -8.80 1.92 -6.58
C SER A 249 -8.99 3.23 -7.34
N ALA A 250 -9.13 3.12 -8.66
CA ALA A 250 -9.48 4.24 -9.53
C ALA A 250 -10.42 3.77 -10.65
N PRO A 251 -11.21 4.67 -11.28
CA PRO A 251 -12.06 4.33 -12.40
C PRO A 251 -11.24 3.80 -13.58
N ALA A 252 -11.77 2.78 -14.24
CA ALA A 252 -11.27 2.25 -15.50
C ALA A 252 -12.37 2.29 -16.56
N SER A 253 -11.97 2.62 -17.79
CA SER A 253 -12.88 2.79 -18.93
C SER A 253 -12.23 2.28 -20.21
N THR A 254 -12.95 2.37 -21.31
CA THR A 254 -12.42 2.10 -22.66
C THR A 254 -11.41 3.13 -23.13
N SER A 255 -11.29 4.28 -22.47
CA SER A 255 -10.17 5.22 -22.66
C SER A 255 -8.97 4.82 -21.80
N ALA A 256 -7.76 4.96 -22.34
CA ALA A 256 -6.54 4.78 -21.58
C ALA A 256 -6.44 5.84 -20.46
N ARG A 257 -5.93 5.42 -19.30
CA ARG A 257 -5.67 6.24 -18.13
C ARG A 257 -4.26 5.99 -17.63
N THR A 258 -3.70 6.97 -16.93
CA THR A 258 -2.44 6.80 -16.23
C THR A 258 -2.61 7.23 -14.78
N LEU A 259 -2.33 6.31 -13.86
CA LEU A 259 -2.21 6.58 -12.44
C LEU A 259 -0.74 6.55 -12.06
N LYS A 260 -0.24 7.62 -11.44
CA LYS A 260 1.12 7.66 -10.88
C LYS A 260 1.02 7.57 -9.37
N LEU A 261 1.70 6.58 -8.79
CA LEU A 261 1.66 6.27 -7.36
C LEU A 261 3.02 6.53 -6.75
N TYR A 262 3.08 7.41 -5.74
CA TYR A 262 4.29 7.76 -5.01
C TYR A 262 4.35 6.93 -3.73
N VAL A 263 5.33 6.03 -3.67
CA VAL A 263 5.49 5.09 -2.56
C VAL A 263 6.91 5.09 -2.03
N GLY A 264 7.09 4.49 -0.86
CA GLY A 264 8.41 4.24 -0.31
C GLY A 264 8.56 2.87 0.33
N ALA A 265 9.81 2.57 0.68
CA ALA A 265 10.21 1.42 1.47
C ALA A 265 11.30 1.84 2.47
N LEU A 266 11.23 1.29 3.68
CA LEU A 266 12.21 1.49 4.75
C LEU A 266 12.48 0.13 5.37
N GLY A 267 13.72 -0.35 5.33
CA GLY A 267 14.08 -1.68 5.81
C GLY A 267 13.15 -2.79 5.29
N GLY A 268 12.72 -2.73 4.04
CA GLY A 268 11.73 -3.66 3.49
C GLY A 268 11.67 -3.68 1.96
N ARG A 269 10.99 -4.69 1.41
CA ARG A 269 10.60 -4.79 0.00
C ARG A 269 9.10 -4.76 -0.11
N GLY A 270 8.58 -3.80 -0.86
CA GLY A 270 7.17 -3.76 -1.23
C GLY A 270 6.92 -4.34 -2.62
N LYS A 271 5.71 -4.86 -2.81
CA LYS A 271 5.19 -5.38 -4.07
C LYS A 271 3.90 -4.66 -4.45
N LEU A 272 3.89 -4.05 -5.62
CA LEU A 272 2.72 -3.46 -6.26
C LEU A 272 2.04 -4.51 -7.13
N THR A 273 0.74 -4.69 -6.98
CA THR A 273 -0.10 -5.51 -7.85
C THR A 273 -1.27 -4.68 -8.36
N ALA A 274 -1.48 -4.63 -9.67
CA ALA A 274 -2.56 -3.88 -10.31
C ALA A 274 -3.45 -4.81 -11.15
N LYS A 275 -4.76 -4.75 -10.93
CA LYS A 275 -5.77 -5.62 -11.57
C LYS A 275 -7.00 -4.84 -11.98
N LEU A 276 -7.52 -5.08 -13.19
CA LEU A 276 -8.81 -4.57 -13.60
C LEU A 276 -9.94 -5.39 -12.98
N SER A 277 -11.01 -4.73 -12.53
CA SER A 277 -12.22 -5.40 -12.02
C SER A 277 -12.99 -6.13 -13.12
N THR A 278 -12.73 -5.80 -14.38
CA THR A 278 -13.37 -6.40 -15.56
C THR A 278 -12.76 -7.74 -15.98
N GLY A 279 -11.71 -8.20 -15.28
CA GLY A 279 -10.82 -9.28 -15.71
C GLY A 279 -9.68 -8.76 -16.60
N GLY A 280 -8.79 -9.67 -17.02
CA GLY A 280 -7.65 -9.35 -17.87
C GLY A 280 -6.29 -9.58 -17.19
N PRO A 281 -5.20 -9.06 -17.78
CA PRO A 281 -3.85 -9.25 -17.26
C PRO A 281 -3.67 -8.57 -15.91
N THR A 282 -2.86 -9.20 -15.05
CA THR A 282 -2.34 -8.58 -13.81
C THR A 282 -0.96 -8.02 -14.09
N ALA A 283 -0.71 -6.78 -13.67
CA ALA A 283 0.63 -6.18 -13.73
C ALA A 283 1.20 -6.04 -12.31
N THR A 284 2.51 -6.23 -12.18
CA THR A 284 3.21 -6.12 -10.90
C THR A 284 4.45 -5.26 -11.00
N GLY A 285 4.89 -4.73 -9.86
CA GLY A 285 6.17 -4.06 -9.68
C GLY A 285 6.67 -4.29 -8.26
N SER A 286 7.94 -4.04 -7.99
CA SER A 286 8.50 -4.12 -6.65
C SER A 286 9.42 -2.94 -6.37
N PHE A 287 9.65 -2.62 -5.11
CA PHE A 287 10.67 -1.66 -4.72
C PHE A 287 11.23 -2.07 -3.38
N GLU A 288 12.55 -2.14 -3.30
CA GLU A 288 13.29 -2.64 -2.14
C GLU A 288 14.22 -1.55 -1.62
N ASN A 289 14.25 -1.41 -0.31
CA ASN A 289 15.24 -0.63 0.39
C ASN A 289 15.61 -1.33 1.70
N ARG A 290 16.88 -1.74 1.83
CA ARG A 290 17.38 -2.40 3.04
C ARG A 290 17.90 -1.42 4.10
N GLY A 291 18.00 -0.13 3.77
CA GLY A 291 18.47 0.90 4.69
C GLY A 291 17.39 1.33 5.69
N ASN A 292 17.83 2.04 6.74
CA ASN A 292 16.96 2.53 7.82
C ASN A 292 16.31 3.89 7.51
N ASN A 293 16.68 4.53 6.39
CA ASN A 293 16.05 5.75 5.89
C ASN A 293 14.98 5.42 4.86
N LEU A 294 13.95 6.24 4.74
CA LEU A 294 12.91 6.06 3.73
C LEU A 294 13.49 6.34 2.33
N ALA A 295 13.39 5.36 1.44
CA ALA A 295 13.62 5.55 0.02
C ALA A 295 12.28 5.54 -0.71
N THR A 296 12.16 6.30 -1.80
CA THR A 296 10.89 6.51 -2.52
C THR A 296 11.03 6.27 -4.02
N VAL A 297 9.95 5.80 -4.65
CA VAL A 297 9.84 5.62 -6.10
C VAL A 297 8.42 5.96 -6.57
N ALA A 298 8.29 6.37 -7.84
CA ALA A 298 6.97 6.48 -8.47
C ALA A 298 6.71 5.25 -9.35
N PHE A 299 5.55 4.62 -9.16
CA PHE A 299 5.00 3.66 -10.10
C PHE A 299 4.05 4.35 -11.07
N VAL A 300 4.31 4.24 -12.37
CA VAL A 300 3.43 4.72 -13.44
C VAL A 300 2.61 3.54 -13.94
N VAL A 301 1.32 3.54 -13.63
CA VAL A 301 0.36 2.50 -14.01
C VAL A 301 -0.47 3.01 -15.18
N THR A 302 -0.26 2.44 -16.36
CA THR A 302 -1.07 2.76 -17.55
C THR A 302 -2.07 1.65 -17.80
N TYR A 303 -3.35 1.99 -17.94
CA TYR A 303 -4.40 0.98 -18.01
C TYR A 303 -5.57 1.39 -18.90
N ARG A 304 -6.23 0.38 -19.47
CA ARG A 304 -7.43 0.52 -20.29
C ARG A 304 -8.30 -0.71 -20.09
N ALA A 305 -9.57 -0.51 -19.75
CA ALA A 305 -10.52 -1.60 -19.55
C ALA A 305 -11.36 -1.84 -20.82
N PRO A 306 -11.90 -3.04 -21.02
CA PRO A 306 -12.81 -3.32 -22.13
C PRO A 306 -14.22 -2.73 -21.94
N ARG A 307 -14.58 -2.41 -20.70
CA ARG A 307 -15.84 -1.77 -20.30
C ARG A 307 -15.60 -0.95 -19.03
N ASN A 308 -16.57 -0.13 -18.64
CA ASN A 308 -16.46 0.65 -17.40
C ASN A 308 -16.31 -0.28 -16.18
N GLY A 309 -15.42 0.10 -15.27
CA GLY A 309 -15.06 -0.66 -14.08
C GLY A 309 -14.04 0.10 -13.24
N LYS A 310 -13.17 -0.65 -12.54
CA LYS A 310 -12.11 -0.10 -11.70
C LYS A 310 -10.77 -0.77 -12.01
N ILE A 311 -9.69 -0.07 -11.72
CA ILE A 311 -8.40 -0.68 -11.44
C ILE A 311 -8.23 -0.75 -9.92
N ASN A 312 -7.82 -1.92 -9.42
CA ASN A 312 -7.50 -2.16 -8.03
C ASN A 312 -5.99 -2.33 -7.90
N LEU A 313 -5.38 -1.61 -6.96
CA LEU A 313 -3.96 -1.67 -6.66
C LEU A 313 -3.74 -2.15 -5.23
N SER A 314 -2.70 -2.94 -5.02
CA SER A 314 -2.23 -3.37 -3.71
C SER A 314 -0.73 -3.15 -3.62
N TRP A 315 -0.30 -2.35 -2.66
CA TRP A 315 1.11 -2.06 -2.35
C TRP A 315 1.42 -2.61 -0.95
N VAL A 316 2.06 -3.78 -0.90
CA VAL A 316 2.19 -4.58 0.32
C VAL A 316 3.65 -4.95 0.57
N THR A 317 4.06 -4.94 1.84
CA THR A 317 5.35 -5.47 2.28
C THR A 317 5.41 -6.97 1.98
N ASP A 318 6.29 -7.34 1.06
CA ASP A 318 6.62 -8.72 0.72
C ASP A 318 7.62 -9.29 1.72
N ASP A 319 8.66 -8.51 2.05
CA ASP A 319 9.67 -8.82 3.06
C ASP A 319 10.00 -7.59 3.92
N SER A 320 10.18 -7.78 5.23
CA SER A 320 10.69 -6.83 6.21
C SER A 320 12.09 -7.24 6.67
N PHE A 321 13.06 -6.34 6.52
CA PHE A 321 14.47 -6.55 6.87
C PHE A 321 14.90 -5.84 8.17
N SER A 322 14.00 -5.09 8.80
CA SER A 322 14.28 -4.37 10.05
C SER A 322 13.51 -5.00 11.21
N SER A 323 14.17 -5.09 12.37
CA SER A 323 13.58 -5.52 13.64
C SER A 323 12.68 -4.46 14.29
N ASP A 324 12.78 -3.20 13.87
CA ASP A 324 12.03 -2.08 14.46
C ASP A 324 10.74 -1.83 13.67
N CYS A 325 10.89 -1.36 12.44
CA CYS A 325 9.80 -1.19 11.49
C CYS A 325 10.36 -1.27 10.07
N GLY A 326 10.41 -2.48 9.53
CA GLY A 326 10.60 -2.69 8.10
C GLY A 326 9.25 -2.71 7.41
N GLY A 327 9.12 -2.05 6.26
CA GLY A 327 7.87 -2.07 5.51
C GLY A 327 7.78 -1.02 4.41
N VAL A 328 6.55 -0.64 4.11
CA VAL A 328 6.20 0.21 2.98
C VAL A 328 5.55 1.52 3.41
N ALA A 329 5.73 2.56 2.59
CA ALA A 329 5.11 3.87 2.73
C ALA A 329 4.28 4.24 1.48
N LEU A 330 3.31 5.13 1.68
CA LEU A 330 2.46 5.73 0.66
C LEU A 330 2.43 7.25 0.89
N GLU A 331 2.73 8.02 -0.14
CA GLU A 331 2.91 9.47 -0.06
C GLU A 331 1.76 10.21 -0.75
N ALA A 332 1.57 9.94 -2.05
CA ALA A 332 0.63 10.63 -2.92
C ALA A 332 0.28 9.80 -4.16
N ALA A 333 -0.77 10.19 -4.88
CA ALA A 333 -1.14 9.62 -6.16
C ALA A 333 -1.79 10.67 -7.07
N THR A 334 -1.57 10.54 -8.38
CA THR A 334 -2.16 11.42 -9.40
C THR A 334 -2.78 10.58 -10.52
N LEU A 335 -3.87 11.10 -11.12
CA LEU A 335 -4.62 10.45 -12.19
C LEU A 335 -4.83 11.41 -13.37
N ARG A 336 -4.60 10.90 -14.59
CA ARG A 336 -4.86 11.55 -15.88
C ARG A 336 -5.61 10.62 -16.86
#